data_AF-A0A939W812-F1
#
_entry.id   AF-A0A939W812-F1
#
_cell.length_a   1.000
_cell.length_b   1.000
_cell.length_c   1.000
_cell.angle_alpha   90.00
_cell.angle_beta   90.00
_cell.angle_gamma   90.00
#
_symmetry.space_group_name_H-M   'P 1'
#
loop_
_entity.id
_entity.type
_entity.pdbx_description
1 polymer ?
#
loop_
_entity_poly.entity_id
_entity_poly.type
_entity_poly.pdbx_seq_one_letter_code
_entity_poly.pdbx_strand_id
1 'polypeptide(L)'
;MEAASEGMFDSFSYDPDKGFNIEALERADMMVGIRSCGTDDMMTGEYNDVKFYRGDVSLNYGKNKMDTLHGTWTMYSFLKPIISDLQITTKEMVIHSSVNRSIFTRKDEKRHLFITGDPEFDSVFACSGQDEREAMTLLTPMVRKRLIRLYQDTGLPIIVGWKGNTLHFITENALAPHGYSLYKNLDYDAMIADTRKKLFLTRRVIEELIMSRSVFSEYALEQYSMPVDTGYGEGLRRQ
;
A
#
# COMPACT_ATOMS: atom_id res chain seq x y z
N MET A 1 3.25 -7.96 23.40
CA MET A 1 3.00 -7.25 22.13
C MET A 1 2.84 -5.75 22.32
N GLU A 2 2.08 -5.26 23.30
CA GLU A 2 2.03 -3.82 23.64
C GLU A 2 3.41 -3.21 23.93
N ALA A 3 4.30 -3.95 24.61
CA ALA A 3 5.70 -3.54 24.84
C ALA A 3 6.52 -3.36 23.54
N ALA A 4 6.10 -3.99 22.43
CA ALA A 4 6.75 -3.82 21.14
C ALA A 4 6.34 -2.51 20.45
N SER A 5 5.15 -1.98 20.77
CA SER A 5 4.56 -0.76 20.20
C SER A 5 4.66 0.48 21.10
N GLU A 6 5.17 0.33 22.32
CA GLU A 6 5.22 1.41 23.32
C GLU A 6 5.88 2.68 22.78
N GLY A 7 5.15 3.80 22.80
CA GLY A 7 5.62 5.10 22.30
C GLY A 7 5.80 5.20 20.77
N MET A 8 5.40 4.19 20.00
CA MET A 8 5.54 4.21 18.54
C MET A 8 4.32 4.74 17.79
N PHE A 9 3.12 4.56 18.34
CA PHE A 9 1.83 4.85 17.71
C PHE A 9 0.90 5.58 18.68
N ASP A 10 -0.03 6.37 18.15
CA ASP A 10 -1.08 7.07 18.89
C ASP A 10 -2.12 6.09 19.46
N SER A 11 -2.37 5.00 18.72
CA SER A 11 -3.14 3.85 19.19
C SER A 11 -2.60 2.56 18.58
N PHE A 12 -2.76 1.44 19.28
CA PHE A 12 -2.32 0.13 18.82
C PHE A 12 -3.19 -1.00 19.39
N SER A 13 -3.46 -2.01 18.58
CA SER A 13 -4.12 -3.26 18.97
C SER A 13 -3.55 -4.42 18.14
N TYR A 14 -3.39 -5.57 18.77
CA TYR A 14 -2.92 -6.80 18.15
C TYR A 14 -3.87 -7.96 18.45
N ASP A 15 -4.21 -8.74 17.44
CA ASP A 15 -5.06 -9.92 17.51
C ASP A 15 -4.45 -11.04 16.64
N PRO A 16 -3.83 -12.08 17.24
CA PRO A 16 -3.13 -13.13 16.49
C PRO A 16 -4.07 -14.00 15.65
N ASP A 17 -5.31 -14.19 16.11
CA ASP A 17 -6.28 -15.12 15.49
C ASP A 17 -7.11 -14.45 14.39
N LYS A 18 -6.94 -13.13 14.23
CA LYS A 18 -7.65 -12.33 13.25
C LYS A 18 -6.75 -12.02 12.06
N GLY A 19 -7.37 -11.92 10.90
CA GLY A 19 -6.72 -11.48 9.67
C GLY A 19 -7.64 -10.65 8.78
N PHE A 20 -7.26 -10.45 7.52
CA PHE A 20 -8.06 -9.70 6.56
C PHE A 20 -9.25 -10.50 6.04
N ASN A 21 -10.33 -9.80 5.71
CA ASN A 21 -11.40 -10.37 4.90
C ASN A 21 -10.91 -10.51 3.44
N ILE A 22 -11.00 -11.72 2.87
CA ILE A 22 -10.60 -12.00 1.48
C ILE A 22 -11.28 -11.07 0.47
N GLU A 23 -12.55 -10.74 0.65
CA GLU A 23 -13.29 -9.81 -0.22
C GLU A 23 -12.70 -8.40 -0.16
N ALA A 24 -12.09 -8.00 0.96
CA ALA A 24 -11.38 -6.72 1.06
C ALA A 24 -10.08 -6.74 0.26
N LEU A 25 -9.35 -7.86 0.27
CA LEU A 25 -8.12 -8.04 -0.50
C LEU A 25 -8.40 -8.14 -2.01
N GLU A 26 -9.46 -8.84 -2.41
CA GLU A 26 -9.91 -8.90 -3.80
C GLU A 26 -10.36 -7.53 -4.30
N ARG A 27 -11.15 -6.80 -3.49
CA ARG A 27 -11.55 -5.42 -3.81
C ARG A 27 -10.38 -4.46 -3.87
N ALA A 28 -9.27 -4.72 -3.19
CA ALA A 28 -8.06 -3.93 -3.34
C ALA A 28 -7.50 -4.02 -4.76
N ASP A 29 -7.72 -5.13 -5.48
CA ASP A 29 -7.25 -5.34 -6.86
C ASP A 29 -5.75 -5.02 -7.02
N MET A 30 -4.96 -5.41 -6.02
CA MET A 30 -3.49 -5.28 -6.04
C MET A 30 -2.83 -6.52 -6.64
N MET A 31 -3.51 -7.66 -6.57
CA MET A 31 -3.04 -8.95 -7.07
C MET A 31 -4.07 -9.60 -7.99
N VAL A 32 -3.59 -10.24 -9.05
CA VAL A 32 -4.47 -10.84 -10.06
C VAL A 32 -5.01 -12.20 -9.58
N GLY A 33 -6.33 -12.38 -9.60
CA GLY A 33 -6.97 -13.68 -9.48
C GLY A 33 -6.65 -14.43 -8.20
N ILE A 34 -6.79 -13.76 -7.04
CA ILE A 34 -6.76 -14.42 -5.73
C ILE A 34 -7.81 -15.53 -5.72
N ARG A 35 -7.41 -16.75 -5.35
CA ARG A 35 -8.29 -17.94 -5.32
C ARG A 35 -8.60 -18.40 -3.91
N SER A 36 -7.58 -18.35 -3.05
CA SER A 36 -7.70 -18.65 -1.64
C SER A 36 -6.70 -17.81 -0.88
N CYS A 37 -7.06 -17.47 0.33
CA CYS A 37 -6.28 -16.61 1.20
C CYS A 37 -6.36 -17.15 2.61
N GLY A 38 -5.23 -17.26 3.28
CA GLY A 38 -5.17 -17.32 4.73
C GLY A 38 -4.47 -16.08 5.25
N THR A 39 -4.96 -15.57 6.37
CA THR A 39 -4.47 -14.35 7.00
C THR A 39 -4.62 -14.46 8.51
N ASP A 40 -3.62 -13.98 9.22
CA ASP A 40 -3.53 -13.98 10.68
C ASP A 40 -2.66 -12.79 11.15
N ASP A 41 -2.36 -12.74 12.44
CA ASP A 41 -1.46 -11.75 13.05
C ASP A 41 -1.85 -10.29 12.77
N MET A 42 -3.15 -9.98 12.88
CA MET A 42 -3.67 -8.64 12.64
C MET A 42 -3.15 -7.63 13.69
N MET A 43 -2.48 -6.60 13.19
CA MET A 43 -2.07 -5.40 13.92
C MET A 43 -2.83 -4.20 13.36
N THR A 44 -3.43 -3.41 14.23
CA THR A 44 -4.12 -2.18 13.86
C THR A 44 -3.64 -1.03 14.74
N GLY A 45 -3.67 0.18 14.21
CA GLY A 45 -3.29 1.34 14.99
C GLY A 45 -3.37 2.64 14.22
N GLU A 46 -2.87 3.70 14.84
CA GLU A 46 -2.87 5.05 14.28
C GLU A 46 -1.55 5.74 14.57
N TYR A 47 -1.01 6.47 13.59
CA TYR A 47 0.15 7.32 13.76
C TYR A 47 0.02 8.56 12.87
N ASN A 48 0.08 9.75 13.48
CA ASN A 48 -0.05 11.04 12.79
C ASN A 48 -1.32 11.12 11.92
N ASP A 49 -2.48 10.81 12.52
CA ASP A 49 -3.81 10.76 11.86
C ASP A 49 -3.95 9.72 10.73
N VAL A 50 -3.00 8.78 10.60
CA VAL A 50 -3.05 7.70 9.61
C VAL A 50 -3.36 6.39 10.30
N LYS A 51 -4.52 5.82 9.98
CA LYS A 51 -4.87 4.47 10.44
C LYS A 51 -4.19 3.43 9.60
N PHE A 52 -3.69 2.38 10.23
CA PHE A 52 -3.13 1.24 9.54
C PHE A 52 -3.75 -0.08 9.98
N TYR A 53 -3.76 -1.03 9.04
CA TYR A 53 -4.15 -2.42 9.25
C TYR A 53 -3.06 -3.27 8.62
N ARG A 54 -2.42 -4.14 9.40
CA ARG A 54 -1.37 -5.04 8.95
C ARG A 54 -1.73 -6.45 9.35
N GLY A 55 -1.48 -7.40 8.47
CA GLY A 55 -1.57 -8.82 8.80
C GLY A 55 -0.61 -9.63 7.94
N ASP A 56 -0.27 -10.81 8.41
CA ASP A 56 0.45 -11.77 7.62
C ASP A 56 -0.55 -12.43 6.65
N VAL A 57 -0.12 -12.66 5.41
CA VAL A 57 -0.97 -13.16 4.35
C VAL A 57 -0.27 -14.29 3.62
N SER A 58 -1.05 -15.27 3.21
CA SER A 58 -0.66 -16.09 2.10
C SER A 58 -1.77 -16.41 1.14
N LEU A 59 -1.42 -16.25 -0.13
CA LEU A 59 -2.34 -16.05 -1.23
C LEU A 59 -1.99 -17.03 -2.31
N ASN A 60 -2.94 -17.89 -2.68
CA ASN A 60 -2.87 -18.62 -3.94
C ASN A 60 -3.52 -17.75 -5.01
N TYR A 61 -2.83 -17.51 -6.11
CA TYR A 61 -3.30 -16.64 -7.19
C TYR A 61 -3.09 -17.28 -8.57
N GLY A 62 -3.52 -16.59 -9.63
CA GLY A 62 -3.28 -17.04 -11.00
C GLY A 62 -4.03 -18.32 -11.40
N LYS A 63 -3.58 -18.97 -12.49
CA LYS A 63 -4.25 -20.18 -13.04
C LYS A 63 -3.69 -21.49 -12.45
N ASN A 64 -2.45 -21.49 -11.98
CA ASN A 64 -1.75 -22.67 -11.48
C ASN A 64 -1.84 -22.75 -9.96
N LYS A 65 -1.92 -23.97 -9.40
CA LYS A 65 -1.96 -24.17 -7.94
C LYS A 65 -0.62 -23.90 -7.22
N MET A 66 0.45 -23.61 -7.97
CA MET A 66 1.79 -23.39 -7.41
C MET A 66 2.11 -21.91 -7.17
N ASP A 67 1.31 -21.00 -7.70
CA ASP A 67 1.53 -19.56 -7.60
C ASP A 67 1.07 -19.09 -6.21
N THR A 68 1.99 -19.12 -5.24
CA THR A 68 1.73 -18.77 -3.84
C THR A 68 2.58 -17.59 -3.43
N LEU A 69 1.96 -16.57 -2.84
CA LEU A 69 2.65 -15.46 -2.19
C LEU A 69 2.55 -15.69 -0.69
N HIS A 70 3.66 -15.54 0.02
CA HIS A 70 3.73 -15.49 1.47
C HIS A 70 4.34 -14.17 1.87
N GLY A 71 3.75 -13.46 2.83
CA GLY A 71 4.21 -12.13 3.13
C GLY A 71 3.35 -11.36 4.10
N THR A 72 3.45 -10.04 4.03
CA THR A 72 2.62 -9.14 4.85
C THR A 72 1.85 -8.19 3.95
N TRP A 73 0.61 -7.91 4.33
CA TRP A 73 -0.19 -6.86 3.71
C TRP A 73 -0.44 -5.79 4.75
N THR A 74 -0.03 -4.55 4.45
CA THR A 74 -0.37 -3.37 5.24
C THR A 74 -1.23 -2.42 4.41
N MET A 75 -2.33 -1.95 5.00
CA MET A 75 -3.24 -0.96 4.44
C MET A 75 -3.15 0.30 5.29
N TYR A 76 -2.97 1.47 4.67
CA TYR A 76 -2.97 2.78 5.32
C TYR A 76 -4.15 3.59 4.79
N SER A 77 -5.03 4.04 5.68
CA SER A 77 -6.22 4.80 5.31
C SER A 77 -6.01 6.30 5.49
N PHE A 78 -6.31 7.07 4.44
CA PHE A 78 -6.19 8.53 4.42
C PHE A 78 -7.54 9.24 4.44
N LEU A 79 -7.51 10.50 4.88
CA LEU A 79 -8.66 11.39 4.87
C LEU A 79 -9.01 11.92 3.47
N LYS A 80 -8.04 12.03 2.56
CA LYS A 80 -8.26 12.48 1.18
C LYS A 80 -8.13 11.33 0.19
N PRO A 81 -9.11 11.12 -0.70
CA PRO A 81 -9.01 10.11 -1.74
C PRO A 81 -8.00 10.53 -2.80
N ILE A 82 -7.28 9.54 -3.32
CA ILE A 82 -6.53 9.63 -4.57
C ILE A 82 -7.49 9.19 -5.68
N ILE A 83 -7.51 9.94 -6.79
CA ILE A 83 -8.55 9.82 -7.81
C ILE A 83 -8.21 8.68 -8.79
N SER A 84 -6.95 8.52 -9.13
CA SER A 84 -6.44 7.46 -10.00
C SER A 84 -5.78 6.31 -9.23
N ASP A 85 -6.10 5.07 -9.62
CA ASP A 85 -5.40 3.91 -9.11
C ASP A 85 -3.97 3.88 -9.68
N LEU A 86 -2.98 3.73 -8.80
CA LEU A 86 -1.56 3.55 -9.13
C LEU A 86 -1.03 2.29 -8.45
N GLN A 87 -0.27 1.48 -9.16
CA GLN A 87 0.44 0.34 -8.61
C GLN A 87 1.91 0.36 -9.08
N ILE A 88 2.80 0.26 -8.12
CA ILE A 88 4.24 0.13 -8.26
C ILE A 88 4.61 -1.26 -7.77
N THR A 89 5.39 -1.98 -8.53
CA THR A 89 5.75 -3.36 -8.19
C THR A 89 7.21 -3.58 -8.52
N THR A 90 7.96 -4.22 -7.63
CA THR A 90 9.31 -4.68 -7.98
C THR A 90 9.22 -5.58 -9.20
N LYS A 91 10.18 -5.50 -10.12
CA LYS A 91 10.09 -6.25 -11.39
C LYS A 91 9.92 -7.76 -11.20
N GLU A 92 10.47 -8.29 -10.12
CA GLU A 92 10.34 -9.69 -9.70
C GLU A 92 8.88 -10.08 -9.41
N MET A 93 8.05 -9.15 -8.97
CA MET A 93 6.64 -9.36 -8.60
C MET A 93 5.65 -8.95 -9.71
N VAL A 94 6.10 -8.50 -10.88
CA VAL A 94 5.22 -7.98 -11.94
C VAL A 94 4.19 -9.02 -12.38
N ILE A 95 4.56 -10.30 -12.37
CA ILE A 95 3.64 -11.41 -12.67
C ILE A 95 2.47 -11.54 -11.68
N HIS A 96 2.59 -10.97 -10.48
CA HIS A 96 1.55 -10.96 -9.45
C HIS A 96 0.63 -9.74 -9.56
N SER A 97 1.07 -8.69 -10.25
CA SER A 97 0.38 -7.41 -10.33
C SER A 97 -0.84 -7.42 -11.28
N SER A 98 -1.89 -6.71 -10.89
CA SER A 98 -3.14 -6.57 -11.66
C SER A 98 -2.96 -5.60 -12.84
N VAL A 99 -2.15 -6.00 -13.82
CA VAL A 99 -1.85 -5.15 -14.99
C VAL A 99 -2.83 -5.39 -16.14
N ASN A 100 -3.65 -6.44 -16.09
CA ASN A 100 -4.56 -6.77 -17.19
C ASN A 100 -5.94 -7.20 -16.71
N ARG A 101 -6.85 -6.23 -16.61
CA ARG A 101 -8.28 -6.49 -16.52
C ARG A 101 -8.83 -6.97 -17.88
N SER A 102 -9.81 -7.86 -17.77
CA SER A 102 -10.54 -8.54 -18.83
C SER A 102 -10.87 -7.69 -20.08
N ILE A 103 -11.09 -8.36 -21.21
CA ILE A 103 -11.64 -7.76 -22.45
C ILE A 103 -13.00 -7.05 -22.22
N PHE A 104 -13.68 -7.36 -21.10
CA PHE A 104 -14.96 -6.75 -20.70
C PHE A 104 -14.84 -5.52 -19.80
N THR A 105 -13.64 -5.16 -19.35
CA THR A 105 -13.43 -3.98 -18.50
C THR A 105 -13.34 -2.72 -19.37
N ARG A 106 -14.00 -1.64 -18.96
CA ARG A 106 -13.97 -0.36 -19.68
C ARG A 106 -12.55 0.21 -19.72
N LYS A 107 -12.20 0.92 -20.80
CA LYS A 107 -10.81 1.34 -21.10
C LYS A 107 -10.25 2.31 -20.04
N ASP A 108 -11.11 3.15 -19.49
CA ASP A 108 -10.88 4.11 -18.41
C ASP A 108 -10.62 3.45 -17.04
N GLU A 109 -10.96 2.17 -16.89
CA GLU A 109 -10.76 1.43 -15.64
C GLU A 109 -9.48 0.58 -15.65
N LYS A 110 -8.77 0.49 -16.78
CA LYS A 110 -7.58 -0.36 -16.94
C LYS A 110 -6.32 0.39 -16.51
N ARG A 111 -5.48 -0.30 -15.73
CA ARG A 111 -4.11 0.18 -15.49
C ARG A 111 -3.24 -0.14 -16.71
N HIS A 112 -2.41 0.81 -17.09
CA HIS A 112 -1.44 0.66 -18.17
C HIS A 112 -0.03 0.83 -17.62
N LEU A 113 0.91 0.03 -18.10
CA LEU A 113 2.32 0.20 -17.76
C LEU A 113 2.85 1.51 -18.32
N PHE A 114 3.64 2.22 -17.53
CA PHE A 114 4.34 3.43 -17.95
C PHE A 114 5.74 3.48 -17.32
N ILE A 115 6.59 4.33 -17.90
CA ILE A 115 7.94 4.61 -17.40
C ILE A 115 7.95 5.97 -16.70
N THR A 116 8.71 6.11 -15.63
CA THR A 116 8.76 7.37 -14.88
C THR A 116 9.79 8.36 -15.45
N GLY A 117 10.66 7.88 -16.34
CA GLY A 117 11.78 8.66 -16.90
C GLY A 117 12.96 8.76 -15.94
N ASP A 118 12.95 7.97 -14.87
CA ASP A 118 14.00 7.89 -13.86
C ASP A 118 14.68 6.51 -13.99
N PRO A 119 15.84 6.41 -14.66
CA PRO A 119 16.44 5.12 -14.99
C PRO A 119 16.79 4.26 -13.78
N GLU A 120 17.13 4.89 -12.64
CA GLU A 120 17.44 4.17 -11.40
C GLU A 120 16.17 3.49 -10.88
N PHE A 121 15.08 4.26 -10.79
CA PHE A 121 13.79 3.74 -10.33
C PHE A 121 13.20 2.71 -11.30
N ASP A 122 13.16 3.05 -12.59
CA ASP A 122 12.62 2.20 -13.65
C ASP A 122 13.46 0.93 -13.87
N SER A 123 14.69 0.86 -13.32
CA SER A 123 15.50 -0.37 -13.33
C SER A 123 14.97 -1.41 -12.34
N VAL A 124 14.42 -0.97 -11.20
CA VAL A 124 13.98 -1.81 -10.07
C VAL A 124 12.47 -2.07 -10.11
N PHE A 125 11.68 -1.06 -10.47
CA PHE A 125 10.23 -1.09 -10.39
C PHE A 125 9.57 -1.05 -11.77
N ALA A 126 8.36 -1.59 -11.83
CA ALA A 126 7.40 -1.35 -12.89
C ALA A 126 6.23 -0.56 -12.30
N CYS A 127 5.74 0.42 -13.06
CA CYS A 127 4.58 1.22 -12.68
C CYS A 127 3.42 0.93 -13.61
N SER A 128 2.22 0.84 -13.04
CA SER A 128 0.97 0.78 -13.77
C SER A 128 -0.07 1.70 -13.15
N GLY A 129 -0.85 2.40 -13.97
CA GLY A 129 -1.87 3.33 -13.47
C GLY A 129 -2.96 3.58 -14.50
N GLN A 130 -4.09 4.12 -14.05
CA GLN A 130 -5.20 4.49 -14.95
C GLN A 130 -4.90 5.77 -15.73
N ASP A 131 -4.22 6.73 -15.10
CA ASP A 131 -3.76 7.97 -15.70
C ASP A 131 -2.28 8.20 -15.35
N GLU A 132 -1.41 8.22 -16.36
CA GLU A 132 0.03 8.42 -16.18
C GLU A 132 0.35 9.80 -15.60
N ARG A 133 -0.34 10.86 -16.03
CA ARG A 133 -0.07 12.22 -15.56
C ARG A 133 -0.43 12.36 -14.10
N GLU A 134 -1.59 11.84 -13.70
CA GLU A 134 -1.99 11.86 -12.30
C GLU A 134 -1.07 10.98 -11.45
N ALA A 135 -0.70 9.78 -11.92
CA ALA A 135 0.25 8.91 -11.24
C ALA A 135 1.60 9.60 -11.00
N MET A 136 2.09 10.40 -11.96
CA MET A 136 3.33 11.16 -11.81
C MET A 136 3.26 12.30 -10.77
N THR A 137 2.06 12.75 -10.39
CA THR A 137 1.89 13.69 -9.26
C THR A 137 2.12 13.02 -7.90
N LEU A 138 1.82 11.73 -7.80
CA LEU A 138 2.09 10.91 -6.60
C LEU A 138 3.53 10.41 -6.60
N LEU A 139 4.03 9.99 -7.76
CA LEU A 139 5.38 9.50 -7.98
C LEU A 139 6.41 10.62 -8.13
N THR A 140 6.44 11.55 -7.18
CA THR A 140 7.47 12.59 -7.16
C THR A 140 8.88 11.98 -7.07
N PRO A 141 9.94 12.69 -7.49
CA PRO A 141 11.32 12.21 -7.35
C PRO A 141 11.68 11.81 -5.92
N MET A 142 11.12 12.51 -4.93
CA MET A 142 11.31 12.18 -3.52
C MET A 142 10.65 10.84 -3.16
N VAL A 143 9.40 10.62 -3.56
CA VAL A 143 8.69 9.35 -3.34
C VAL A 143 9.44 8.18 -4.00
N ARG A 144 9.92 8.35 -5.24
CA ARG A 144 10.71 7.32 -5.94
C ARG A 144 11.98 6.95 -5.19
N LYS A 145 12.77 7.93 -4.75
CA LYS A 145 13.98 7.68 -3.95
C LYS A 145 13.67 6.97 -2.64
N ARG A 146 12.59 7.34 -1.97
CA ARG A 146 12.15 6.71 -0.73
C ARG A 146 11.69 5.26 -0.94
N LEU A 147 11.02 4.96 -2.04
CA LEU A 147 10.67 3.59 -2.44
C LEU A 147 11.91 2.74 -2.73
N ILE A 148 12.91 3.28 -3.45
CA ILE A 148 14.19 2.59 -3.67
C ILE A 148 14.86 2.27 -2.34
N ARG A 149 14.93 3.25 -1.43
CA ARG A 149 15.50 3.05 -0.09
C ARG A 149 14.75 2.00 0.72
N LEU A 150 13.42 2.03 0.72
CA LEU A 150 12.60 1.02 1.41
C LEU A 150 12.87 -0.39 0.86
N TYR A 151 12.98 -0.53 -0.46
CA TYR A 151 13.33 -1.80 -1.09
C TYR A 151 14.73 -2.27 -0.70
N GLN A 152 15.74 -1.38 -0.75
CA GLN A 152 17.12 -1.71 -0.37
C GLN A 152 17.24 -2.09 1.12
N ASP A 153 16.54 -1.37 2.00
CA ASP A 153 16.59 -1.61 3.44
C ASP A 153 15.90 -2.92 3.85
N THR A 154 14.81 -3.28 3.14
CA THR A 154 14.06 -4.51 3.43
C THR A 154 14.66 -5.73 2.74
N GLY A 155 15.23 -5.55 1.54
CA GLY A 155 15.69 -6.64 0.68
C GLY A 155 14.56 -7.57 0.21
N LEU A 156 13.30 -7.15 0.37
CA LEU A 156 12.12 -7.94 0.03
C LEU A 156 11.45 -7.40 -1.22
N PRO A 157 10.88 -8.25 -2.08
CA PRO A 157 10.01 -7.81 -3.14
C PRO A 157 8.78 -7.07 -2.58
N ILE A 158 8.39 -5.97 -3.22
CA ILE A 158 7.28 -5.12 -2.75
C ILE A 158 6.26 -4.79 -3.84
N ILE A 159 4.98 -4.72 -3.44
CA ILE A 159 3.91 -4.06 -4.18
C ILE A 159 3.44 -2.87 -3.36
N VAL A 160 3.40 -1.70 -3.98
CA VAL A 160 2.84 -0.47 -3.41
C VAL A 160 1.73 -0.01 -4.31
N GLY A 161 0.51 0.15 -3.80
CA GLY A 161 -0.59 0.61 -4.62
C GLY A 161 -1.55 1.53 -3.92
N TRP A 162 -1.97 2.58 -4.62
CA TRP A 162 -3.00 3.48 -4.18
C TRP A 162 -4.31 3.11 -4.85
N LYS A 163 -5.36 2.98 -4.03
CA LYS A 163 -6.72 2.75 -4.47
C LYS A 163 -7.70 3.53 -3.60
N GLY A 164 -8.40 4.49 -4.21
CA GLY A 164 -9.24 5.43 -3.48
C GLY A 164 -8.45 6.14 -2.37
N ASN A 165 -8.87 6.00 -1.11
CA ASN A 165 -8.19 6.61 0.04
C ASN A 165 -7.23 5.67 0.77
N THR A 166 -6.85 4.54 0.17
CA THR A 166 -6.00 3.53 0.82
C THR A 166 -4.69 3.32 0.06
N LEU A 167 -3.57 3.36 0.79
CA LEU A 167 -2.28 2.85 0.32
C LEU A 167 -2.12 1.40 0.80
N HIS A 168 -1.90 0.51 -0.15
CA HIS A 168 -1.59 -0.89 0.10
C HIS A 168 -0.08 -1.07 -0.06
N PHE A 169 0.55 -1.69 0.93
CA PHE A 169 1.95 -2.05 0.92
C PHE A 169 2.06 -3.54 1.22
N ILE A 170 2.52 -4.31 0.23
CA ILE A 170 2.63 -5.76 0.31
C ILE A 170 4.12 -6.09 0.19
N THR A 171 4.62 -6.93 1.09
CA THR A 171 5.98 -7.46 1.03
C THR A 171 5.90 -8.96 0.86
N GLU A 172 6.69 -9.53 -0.06
CA GLU A 172 6.83 -10.98 -0.16
C GLU A 172 8.02 -11.47 0.68
N ASN A 173 7.81 -12.54 1.43
CA ASN A 173 8.83 -13.25 2.16
C ASN A 173 8.76 -14.75 1.82
N ALA A 174 9.52 -15.15 0.80
CA ALA A 174 9.55 -16.52 0.28
C ALA A 174 10.00 -17.58 1.32
N LEU A 175 10.59 -17.17 2.45
CA LEU A 175 11.06 -18.08 3.50
C LEU A 175 10.02 -18.38 4.58
N ALA A 176 8.83 -17.77 4.53
CA ALA A 176 7.80 -17.90 5.57
C ALA A 176 6.52 -18.59 5.04
N PRO A 177 6.51 -19.92 4.83
CA PRO A 177 5.27 -20.62 4.50
C PRO A 177 4.24 -20.52 5.62
N HIS A 178 2.95 -20.51 5.25
CA HIS A 178 1.77 -20.44 6.12
C HIS A 178 1.97 -21.21 7.43
N GLY A 179 1.68 -20.58 8.57
CA GLY A 179 1.68 -21.26 9.87
C GLY A 179 3.05 -21.52 10.48
N TYR A 180 4.14 -20.99 9.92
CA TYR A 180 5.26 -20.58 10.76
C TYR A 180 4.80 -19.36 11.56
N SER A 181 4.05 -19.64 12.62
CA SER A 181 4.35 -18.97 13.87
C SER A 181 5.86 -19.11 14.04
N LEU A 182 6.62 -18.08 13.64
CA LEU A 182 8.02 -17.93 14.05
C LEU A 182 8.12 -18.19 15.57
N TYR A 183 7.01 -17.94 16.27
CA TYR A 183 6.79 -18.01 17.70
C TYR A 183 6.49 -19.38 18.28
N LYS A 184 6.34 -20.47 17.50
CA LYS A 184 6.13 -21.81 18.09
C LYS A 184 7.34 -22.28 18.92
N ASN A 185 8.53 -21.71 18.67
CA ASN A 185 9.78 -22.03 19.38
C ASN A 185 10.66 -20.80 19.69
N LEU A 186 10.19 -19.56 19.48
CA LEU A 186 10.98 -18.37 19.80
C LEU A 186 10.74 -17.93 21.24
N ASP A 187 11.82 -17.58 21.92
CA ASP A 187 11.77 -16.87 23.20
C ASP A 187 11.04 -15.53 23.02
N TYR A 188 10.33 -15.12 24.07
CA TYR A 188 9.48 -13.93 24.11
C TYR A 188 10.19 -12.65 23.64
N ASP A 189 11.49 -12.51 23.95
CA ASP A 189 12.31 -11.38 23.53
C ASP A 189 12.52 -11.33 22.01
N ALA A 190 12.72 -12.48 21.37
CA ALA A 190 12.83 -12.55 19.92
C ALA A 190 11.50 -12.22 19.24
N MET A 191 10.37 -12.60 19.85
CA MET A 191 9.04 -12.22 19.37
C MET A 191 8.83 -10.71 19.44
N ILE A 192 9.20 -10.08 20.55
CA ILE A 192 9.12 -8.62 20.72
C ILE A 192 10.01 -7.92 19.70
N ALA A 193 11.25 -8.39 19.50
CA ALA A 193 12.18 -7.79 18.56
C ALA A 193 11.68 -7.87 17.12
N ASP A 194 11.15 -9.03 16.70
CA ASP A 194 10.55 -9.22 15.39
C ASP A 194 9.34 -8.32 15.18
N THR A 195 8.42 -8.30 16.15
CA THR A 195 7.24 -7.42 16.13
C THR A 195 7.65 -5.95 16.04
N ARG A 196 8.66 -5.53 16.80
CA ARG A 196 9.17 -4.16 16.77
C ARG A 196 9.74 -3.81 15.40
N LYS A 197 10.45 -4.73 14.72
CA LYS A 197 10.90 -4.53 13.33
C LYS A 197 9.73 -4.39 12.36
N LYS A 198 8.72 -5.25 12.48
CA LYS A 198 7.48 -5.17 11.69
C LYS A 198 6.84 -3.79 11.86
N LEU A 199 6.60 -3.37 13.10
CA LEU A 199 6.01 -2.06 13.44
C LEU A 199 6.85 -0.87 12.97
N PHE A 200 8.18 -0.97 13.06
CA PHE A 200 9.09 0.06 12.57
C PHE A 200 8.96 0.26 11.06
N LEU A 201 8.82 -0.83 10.27
CA LEU A 201 8.54 -0.72 8.84
C LEU A 201 7.21 -0.02 8.57
N THR A 202 6.15 -0.37 9.31
CA THR A 202 4.84 0.28 9.18
C THR A 202 4.93 1.79 9.43
N ARG A 203 5.58 2.20 10.52
CA ARG A 203 5.83 3.61 10.82
C ARG A 203 6.70 4.29 9.74
N ARG A 204 7.76 3.64 9.28
CA ARG A 204 8.63 4.18 8.22
C ARG A 204 7.89 4.38 6.90
N VAL A 205 7.00 3.48 6.51
CA VAL A 205 6.16 3.68 5.32
C VAL A 205 5.29 4.93 5.49
N ILE A 206 4.77 5.19 6.69
CA ILE A 206 4.07 6.44 6.99
C ILE A 206 5.02 7.64 6.84
N GLU A 207 6.19 7.62 7.46
CA GLU A 207 7.12 8.77 7.41
C GLU A 207 7.69 9.03 6.01
N GLU A 208 7.93 7.98 5.24
CA GLU A 208 8.62 8.04 3.94
C GLU A 208 7.63 8.17 2.78
N LEU A 209 6.55 7.40 2.74
CA LEU A 209 5.61 7.42 1.61
C LEU A 209 4.39 8.29 1.86
N ILE A 210 4.09 8.60 3.12
CA ILE A 210 2.89 9.36 3.47
C ILE A 210 3.28 10.81 3.68
N MET A 211 2.92 11.60 2.68
CA MET A 211 2.96 13.05 2.71
C MET A 211 2.05 13.53 3.85
N SER A 212 2.63 13.96 4.97
CA SER A 212 1.87 14.59 6.06
C SER A 212 1.05 15.76 5.48
N ARG A 213 -0.06 16.11 6.15
CA ARG A 213 -0.98 17.18 5.76
C ARG A 213 -0.29 18.47 5.26
N SER A 214 0.91 18.80 5.77
CA SER A 214 1.66 20.00 5.39
C SER A 214 2.11 20.01 3.93
N VAL A 215 2.47 18.85 3.37
CA VAL A 215 3.00 18.75 2.00
C VAL A 215 1.88 18.97 0.98
N PHE A 216 0.68 18.41 1.20
CA PHE A 216 -0.45 18.67 0.30
C PHE A 216 -0.98 20.10 0.39
N SER A 217 -0.91 20.76 1.55
CA SER A 217 -1.31 22.18 1.63
C SER A 217 -0.32 23.09 0.90
N GLU A 218 0.99 22.84 1.00
CA GLU A 218 1.99 23.66 0.29
C GLU A 218 1.95 23.42 -1.23
N TYR A 219 1.94 22.16 -1.67
CA TYR A 219 1.93 21.85 -3.11
C TYR A 219 0.60 22.19 -3.81
N ALA A 220 -0.55 22.06 -3.13
CA ALA A 220 -1.83 22.48 -3.70
C ALA A 220 -1.95 24.02 -3.76
N LEU A 221 -1.34 24.76 -2.83
CA LEU A 221 -1.34 26.23 -2.89
C LEU A 221 -0.38 26.77 -3.96
N GLU A 222 0.74 26.08 -4.24
CA GLU A 222 1.68 26.47 -5.29
C GLU A 222 1.18 26.18 -6.71
N GLN A 223 0.37 25.14 -6.93
CA GLN A 223 -0.15 24.81 -8.27
C GLN A 223 -1.56 25.37 -8.58
N TYR A 224 -2.33 25.79 -7.58
CA TYR A 224 -3.69 26.34 -7.76
C TYR A 224 -3.83 27.83 -7.45
N SER A 225 -2.79 28.64 -7.69
CA SER A 225 -2.94 30.11 -7.78
C SER A 225 -3.53 30.54 -9.14
N MET A 226 -4.63 29.92 -9.55
CA MET A 226 -5.54 30.47 -10.55
C MET A 226 -6.79 31.01 -9.86
N PRO A 227 -7.30 32.19 -10.26
CA PRO A 227 -8.49 32.76 -9.65
C PRO A 227 -9.67 31.83 -9.93
N VAL A 228 -10.27 31.31 -8.87
CA VAL A 228 -11.55 30.62 -8.96
C VAL A 228 -12.60 31.71 -9.23
N ASP A 229 -12.99 31.83 -10.50
CA ASP A 229 -14.22 32.49 -10.90
C ASP A 229 -15.38 31.66 -10.32
N THR A 230 -15.92 32.12 -9.19
CA THR A 230 -17.05 31.48 -8.52
C THR A 230 -18.33 31.81 -9.28
N GLY A 231 -18.50 31.16 -10.43
CA GLY A 231 -19.73 31.18 -11.22
C GLY A 231 -20.85 30.37 -10.57
N TYR A 232 -21.31 30.78 -9.38
CA TYR A 232 -22.62 30.44 -8.82
C TYR A 232 -23.11 31.61 -7.96
N GLY A 233 -23.48 32.69 -8.63
CA GLY A 233 -24.37 33.71 -8.08
C GLY A 233 -25.83 33.26 -8.19
N GLU A 234 -26.55 33.48 -7.09
CA GLU A 234 -27.97 33.83 -7.02
C GLU A 234 -29.01 32.88 -7.67
N GLY A 235 -29.92 32.35 -6.83
CA GLY A 235 -31.15 31.80 -7.38
C GLY A 235 -32.07 31.02 -6.45
N LEU A 236 -32.33 31.45 -5.21
CA LEU A 236 -33.50 30.96 -4.45
C LEU A 236 -34.14 32.11 -3.65
N ARG A 237 -35.00 32.87 -4.34
CA ARG A 237 -36.10 33.63 -3.73
C ARG A 237 -37.42 33.17 -4.38
N ARG A 238 -38.30 32.63 -3.52
CA ARG A 238 -39.77 32.60 -3.58
C ARG A 238 -40.45 32.19 -4.89
N GLN A 239 -41.20 31.09 -4.84
CA GLN A 239 -42.66 31.13 -4.94
C GLN A 239 -43.26 30.18 -3.90
#